data_AF-A0A818H6Y8-F1
#
_entry.id   AF-A0A818H6Y8-F1
#
_cell.length_a   1.000
_cell.length_b   1.000
_cell.length_c   1.000
_cell.angle_alpha   90.00
_cell.angle_beta   90.00
_cell.angle_gamma   90.00
#
_symmetry.space_group_name_H-M   'P 1'
#
loop_
_entity.id
_entity.type
_entity.pdbx_description
1 polymer ?
#
loop_
_entity_poly.entity_id
_entity_poly.type
_entity_poly.pdbx_seq_one_letter_code
_entity_poly.pdbx_strand_id
1 'polypeptide(L)'
;MANSVTKKNKYCFDANRAVVTKVFSDINETDLFNNDNNFSRQIFFSYLDLLNTYKIQQFLTALSPSTLADTIRESNIYILLFILLTLCSSVLFVDSDISDQYNSLLNAMRLHVNQNLQSTILQQNMNEKHMTVHQRILLLIWDLSDRTIVVPSLLRAGFDKSVIEWLNYPTLTETARRPIVSIVHNLSRHDNGADELNKYGAIEIINQMQQLDNVRQSTMLLINTMALALLSTPNQIKTDPKGIKPILDELLQITIHASTAEKYRYNGFHVSEPLAVLVKLFIDDTTFDYVMNQAETNLPSNLTSTIKLFSDLLISFHVKLIEKNRLEQFTFIVLFNIL
;
A
#
# COMPACT_ATOMS: atom_id res chain seq x y z
N MET A 1 29.53 -28.63 15.77
CA MET A 1 28.41 -29.58 15.89
C MET A 1 27.18 -28.95 15.29
N ALA A 2 26.67 -29.48 14.17
CA ALA A 2 25.42 -29.01 13.58
C ALA A 2 24.26 -29.54 14.44
N ASN A 3 23.56 -28.66 15.15
CA ASN A 3 22.32 -29.02 15.83
C ASN A 3 21.32 -29.45 14.75
N SER A 4 21.12 -30.75 14.58
CA SER A 4 20.13 -31.27 13.64
C SER A 4 18.74 -31.03 14.21
N VAL A 5 17.98 -30.19 13.54
CA VAL A 5 16.55 -29.99 13.80
C VAL A 5 15.85 -31.33 13.55
N THR A 6 15.09 -31.83 14.53
CA THR A 6 14.32 -33.08 14.35
C THR A 6 12.91 -32.80 13.81
N LYS A 7 12.24 -33.80 13.21
CA LYS A 7 10.82 -33.69 12.80
C LYS A 7 9.91 -33.30 13.97
N LYS A 8 10.22 -33.78 15.18
CA LYS A 8 9.50 -33.43 16.42
C LYS A 8 9.69 -31.94 16.77
N ASN A 9 10.91 -31.42 16.65
CA ASN A 9 11.18 -30.00 16.88
C ASN A 9 10.41 -29.12 15.88
N LYS A 10 10.31 -29.55 14.61
CA LYS A 10 9.52 -28.85 13.59
C LYS A 10 8.02 -28.85 13.93
N TYR A 11 7.45 -29.99 14.32
CA TYR A 11 6.04 -30.07 14.71
C TYR A 11 5.70 -29.17 15.90
N CYS A 12 6.52 -29.21 16.97
CA CYS A 12 6.34 -28.33 18.13
C CYS A 12 6.46 -26.85 17.74
N PHE A 13 7.40 -26.53 16.84
CA PHE A 13 7.56 -25.17 16.33
C PHE A 13 6.33 -24.71 15.53
N ASP A 14 5.82 -25.53 14.61
CA ASP A 14 4.63 -25.20 13.80
C ASP A 14 3.38 -25.01 14.68
N ALA A 15 3.23 -25.82 15.74
CA ALA A 15 2.16 -25.66 16.72
C ALA A 15 2.30 -24.34 17.50
N ASN A 16 3.49 -24.02 18.01
CA ASN A 16 3.75 -22.77 18.72
C ASN A 16 3.53 -21.54 17.81
N ARG A 17 3.94 -21.61 16.55
CA ARG A 17 3.67 -20.57 15.55
C ARG A 17 2.18 -20.30 15.44
N ALA A 18 1.36 -21.35 15.27
CA ALA A 18 -0.08 -21.20 15.15
C ALA A 18 -0.71 -20.55 16.40
N VAL A 19 -0.22 -20.90 17.60
CA VAL A 19 -0.66 -20.29 18.85
C VAL A 19 -0.28 -18.80 18.91
N VAL A 20 0.98 -18.45 18.58
CA VAL A 20 1.43 -17.05 18.59
C VAL A 20 0.63 -16.21 17.59
N THR A 21 0.43 -16.69 16.37
CA THR A 21 -0.41 -16.02 15.35
C THR A 21 -1.82 -15.80 15.88
N LYS A 22 -2.44 -16.83 16.48
CA LYS A 22 -3.78 -16.71 17.04
C LYS A 22 -3.86 -15.70 18.18
N VAL A 23 -2.93 -15.76 19.13
CA VAL A 23 -2.89 -14.81 20.26
C VAL A 23 -2.74 -13.37 19.78
N PHE A 24 -1.88 -13.12 18.79
CA PHE A 24 -1.74 -11.78 18.23
C PHE A 24 -3.00 -11.32 17.47
N SER A 25 -3.65 -12.22 16.72
CA SER A 25 -4.95 -11.93 16.09
C SER A 25 -6.00 -11.56 17.13
N ASP A 26 -6.16 -12.38 18.17
CA ASP A 26 -7.13 -12.17 19.25
C ASP A 26 -6.85 -10.84 19.99
N ILE A 27 -5.58 -10.48 20.25
CA ILE A 27 -5.22 -9.19 20.86
C ILE A 27 -5.54 -8.02 19.92
N ASN A 28 -5.27 -8.15 18.63
CA ASN A 28 -5.57 -7.08 17.67
C ASN A 28 -7.08 -6.81 17.57
N GLU A 29 -7.91 -7.85 17.66
CA GLU A 29 -9.37 -7.73 17.71
C GLU A 29 -9.88 -6.99 18.96
N THR A 30 -9.06 -6.87 20.01
CA THR A 30 -9.41 -6.12 21.24
C THR A 30 -9.01 -4.62 21.21
N ASP A 31 -8.60 -4.10 20.05
CA ASP A 31 -8.21 -2.69 19.84
C ASP A 31 -7.07 -2.19 20.75
N LEU A 32 -6.31 -3.09 21.41
CA LEU A 32 -5.25 -2.72 22.35
C LEU A 32 -4.21 -1.79 21.69
N PHE A 33 -3.82 -2.12 20.46
CA PHE A 33 -2.80 -1.36 19.71
C PHE A 33 -3.33 -0.04 19.13
N ASN A 34 -4.64 0.13 19.04
CA ASN A 34 -5.26 1.36 18.53
C ASN A 34 -5.36 2.45 19.61
N ASN A 35 -5.33 2.07 20.90
CA ASN A 35 -5.49 2.99 22.02
C ASN A 35 -4.19 3.68 22.47
N ASP A 36 -3.03 3.05 22.27
CA ASP A 36 -1.72 3.64 22.61
C ASP A 36 -0.73 3.53 21.44
N ASN A 37 -0.62 4.62 20.69
CA ASN A 37 0.26 4.70 19.55
C ASN A 37 1.75 4.58 19.92
N ASN A 38 2.16 5.08 21.10
CA ASN A 38 3.56 5.00 21.53
C ASN A 38 3.93 3.56 21.85
N PHE A 39 3.03 2.82 22.51
CA PHE A 39 3.21 1.41 22.79
C PHE A 39 3.29 0.58 21.50
N SER A 40 2.34 0.76 20.58
CA SER A 40 2.34 0.07 19.29
C SER A 40 3.61 0.33 18.48
N ARG A 41 4.08 1.58 18.51
CA ARG A 41 5.33 2.02 17.89
C ARG A 41 6.55 1.34 18.52
N GLN A 42 6.65 1.31 19.85
CA GLN A 42 7.75 0.62 20.55
C GLN A 42 7.81 -0.86 20.20
N ILE A 43 6.66 -1.53 20.18
CA ILE A 43 6.56 -2.94 19.79
C ILE A 43 6.99 -3.11 18.33
N PHE A 44 6.43 -2.33 17.41
CA PHE A 44 6.75 -2.41 15.99
C PHE A 44 8.26 -2.31 15.74
N PHE A 45 8.93 -1.29 16.29
CA PHE A 45 10.38 -1.14 16.11
C PHE A 45 11.19 -2.23 16.80
N SER A 46 10.75 -2.75 17.95
CA SER A 46 11.40 -3.89 18.60
C SER A 46 11.40 -5.13 17.70
N TYR A 47 10.27 -5.42 17.03
CA TYR A 47 10.17 -6.54 16.09
C TYR A 47 10.90 -6.26 14.77
N LEU A 48 10.93 -5.00 14.31
CA LEU A 48 11.68 -4.59 13.13
C LEU A 48 13.19 -4.72 13.36
N ASP A 49 13.69 -4.39 14.55
CA ASP A 49 15.09 -4.54 14.95
C ASP A 49 15.52 -6.01 14.98
N LEU A 50 14.65 -6.91 15.45
CA LEU A 50 14.89 -8.35 15.37
C LEU A 50 15.05 -8.79 13.91
N LEU A 51 14.21 -8.27 13.02
CA LEU A 51 14.28 -8.53 11.58
C LEU A 51 15.55 -7.91 10.94
N ASN A 52 16.02 -6.77 11.45
CA ASN A 52 17.19 -6.03 10.97
C ASN A 52 18.53 -6.65 11.37
N THR A 53 18.54 -7.88 11.90
CA THR A 53 19.79 -8.56 12.23
C THR A 53 20.53 -9.05 10.97
N TYR A 54 21.86 -8.97 11.00
CA TYR A 54 22.72 -9.42 9.89
C TYR A 54 22.41 -10.87 9.44
N LYS A 55 22.09 -11.77 10.37
CA LYS A 55 21.76 -13.16 10.07
C LYS A 55 20.48 -13.31 9.25
N ILE A 56 19.46 -12.49 9.54
CA ILE A 56 18.20 -12.49 8.76
C ILE A 56 18.44 -11.88 7.39
N GLN A 57 19.18 -10.77 7.32
CA GLN A 57 19.53 -10.15 6.03
C GLN A 57 20.29 -11.11 5.11
N GLN A 58 21.30 -11.81 5.64
CA GLN A 58 22.03 -12.85 4.90
C GLN A 58 21.08 -13.94 4.38
N PHE A 59 20.19 -14.43 5.25
CA PHE A 59 19.20 -15.45 4.88
C PHE A 59 18.30 -14.96 3.74
N LEU A 60 17.76 -13.75 3.83
CA LEU A 60 16.87 -13.17 2.82
C LEU A 60 17.56 -13.02 1.46
N THR A 61 18.86 -12.75 1.43
CA THR A 61 19.64 -12.59 0.19
C THR A 61 20.21 -13.88 -0.39
N ALA A 62 20.17 -15.00 0.35
CA ALA A 62 20.84 -16.22 -0.04
C ALA A 62 20.11 -16.95 -1.20
N LEU A 63 20.86 -17.38 -2.21
CA LEU A 63 20.36 -18.14 -3.37
C LEU A 63 20.37 -19.67 -3.16
N SER A 64 20.73 -20.14 -1.97
CA SER A 64 21.04 -21.56 -1.73
C SER A 64 19.79 -22.42 -1.46
N PRO A 65 19.81 -23.70 -1.86
CA PRO A 65 18.69 -24.62 -1.61
C PRO A 65 18.44 -24.79 -0.11
N SER A 66 17.16 -24.89 0.26
CA SER A 66 16.72 -24.86 1.65
C SER A 66 17.19 -26.08 2.44
N THR A 67 17.88 -25.83 3.55
CA THR A 67 18.13 -26.84 4.59
C THR A 67 16.96 -26.87 5.59
N LEU A 68 16.89 -27.91 6.43
CA LEU A 68 15.87 -27.94 7.50
C LEU A 68 16.04 -26.80 8.52
N ALA A 69 17.26 -26.31 8.73
CA ALA A 69 17.52 -25.12 9.54
C ALA A 69 16.94 -23.85 8.89
N ASP A 70 16.91 -23.80 7.55
CA ASP A 70 16.33 -22.70 6.79
C ASP A 70 14.82 -22.66 6.94
N THR A 71 14.14 -23.80 7.05
CA THR A 71 12.69 -23.84 7.33
C THR A 71 12.33 -23.20 8.68
N ILE A 72 13.15 -23.40 9.72
CA ILE A 72 12.92 -22.77 11.04
C ILE A 72 13.15 -21.25 10.94
N ARG A 73 14.23 -20.83 10.27
CA ARG A 73 14.53 -19.40 10.07
C ARG A 73 13.41 -18.71 9.30
N GLU A 74 12.99 -19.30 8.19
CA GLU A 74 11.87 -18.84 7.37
C GLU A 74 10.60 -18.68 8.21
N SER A 75 10.30 -19.66 9.06
CA SER A 75 9.11 -19.59 9.89
C SER A 75 9.20 -18.57 11.02
N ASN A 76 10.40 -18.29 11.57
CA ASN A 76 10.60 -17.18 12.50
C ASN A 76 10.41 -15.83 11.82
N ILE A 77 11.01 -15.65 10.63
CA ILE A 77 10.85 -14.44 9.82
C ILE A 77 9.36 -14.23 9.49
N TYR A 78 8.64 -15.30 9.15
CA TYR A 78 7.21 -15.26 8.92
C TYR A 78 6.44 -14.72 10.14
N ILE A 79 6.75 -15.17 11.36
CA ILE A 79 6.09 -14.68 12.59
C ILE A 79 6.37 -13.20 12.80
N LEU A 80 7.63 -12.78 12.65
CA LEU A 80 8.00 -11.38 12.81
C LEU A 80 7.26 -10.50 11.79
N LEU A 81 7.22 -10.91 10.52
CA LEU A 81 6.47 -10.20 9.48
C LEU A 81 4.97 -10.16 9.77
N PHE A 82 4.39 -11.25 10.28
CA PHE A 82 2.98 -11.27 10.68
C PHE A 82 2.69 -10.22 11.75
N ILE A 83 3.51 -10.16 12.81
CA ILE A 83 3.36 -9.18 13.88
C ILE A 83 3.51 -7.74 13.35
N LEU A 84 4.52 -7.50 12.49
CA LEU A 84 4.74 -6.18 11.89
C LEU A 84 3.55 -5.74 11.03
N LEU A 85 2.99 -6.62 10.20
CA LEU A 85 1.79 -6.34 9.40
C LEU A 85 0.61 -5.94 10.28
N THR A 86 0.36 -6.68 11.36
CA THR A 86 -0.72 -6.38 12.31
C THR A 86 -0.56 -5.00 12.94
N LEU A 87 0.67 -4.59 13.25
CA LEU A 87 0.94 -3.34 13.95
C LEU A 87 1.08 -2.13 13.00
N CYS A 88 1.43 -2.34 11.73
CA CYS A 88 1.78 -1.25 10.80
C CYS A 88 0.64 -0.23 10.60
N SER A 89 -0.61 -0.69 10.67
CA SER A 89 -1.80 0.16 10.61
C SER A 89 -1.93 1.11 11.82
N SER A 90 -1.47 0.69 13.00
CA SER A 90 -1.61 1.43 14.26
C SER A 90 -0.41 2.34 14.58
N VAL A 91 0.71 2.22 13.86
CA VAL A 91 1.94 3.00 14.11
C VAL A 91 1.88 4.36 13.43
N LEU A 92 2.26 5.42 14.17
CA LEU A 92 2.65 6.68 13.55
C LEU A 92 4.11 6.63 13.21
N PHE A 93 4.40 6.83 11.94
CA PHE A 93 5.75 7.03 11.47
C PHE A 93 6.11 8.52 11.52
N VAL A 94 7.35 8.80 11.89
CA VAL A 94 8.02 10.10 11.79
C VAL A 94 9.26 9.95 10.89
N ASP A 95 9.80 11.05 10.37
CA ASP A 95 10.86 11.04 9.34
C ASP A 95 12.10 10.22 9.73
N SER A 96 12.42 10.17 11.03
CA SER A 96 13.59 9.48 11.56
C SER A 96 13.47 7.96 11.68
N ASP A 97 12.28 7.41 11.48
CA ASP A 97 11.97 6.04 11.87
C ASP A 97 12.61 4.99 10.98
N ILE A 98 12.27 5.06 9.71
CA ILE A 98 12.85 4.19 8.70
C ILE A 98 14.03 4.95 8.12
N SER A 99 15.05 5.17 8.95
CA SER A 99 16.28 5.86 8.55
C SER A 99 17.29 4.89 7.93
N ASP A 100 18.52 5.37 7.71
CA ASP A 100 19.59 4.58 7.08
C ASP A 100 19.89 3.25 7.78
N GLN A 101 19.57 3.14 9.07
CA GLN A 101 19.76 1.92 9.84
C GLN A 101 18.97 0.71 9.29
N TYR A 102 17.86 0.94 8.56
CA TYR A 102 17.04 -0.12 7.99
C TYR A 102 17.25 -0.32 6.49
N ASN A 103 18.11 0.46 5.83
CA ASN A 103 18.33 0.36 4.37
C ASN A 103 18.81 -1.05 3.97
N SER A 104 19.68 -1.68 4.76
CA SER A 104 20.16 -3.04 4.49
C SER A 104 19.04 -4.08 4.59
N LEU A 105 18.13 -3.94 5.57
CA LEU A 105 16.96 -4.81 5.70
C LEU A 105 16.00 -4.64 4.52
N LEU A 106 15.65 -3.39 4.20
CA LEU A 106 14.76 -3.08 3.08
C LEU A 106 15.31 -3.60 1.74
N ASN A 107 16.62 -3.43 1.52
CA ASN A 107 17.28 -3.98 0.34
C ASN A 107 17.28 -5.52 0.34
N ALA A 108 17.54 -6.16 1.48
CA ALA A 108 17.48 -7.63 1.59
C ALA A 108 16.07 -8.18 1.33
N MET A 109 15.05 -7.51 1.86
CA MET A 109 13.64 -7.79 1.58
C MET A 109 13.31 -7.68 0.09
N ARG A 110 13.72 -6.58 -0.54
CA ARG A 110 13.53 -6.36 -1.98
C ARG A 110 14.17 -7.48 -2.81
N LEU A 111 15.44 -7.80 -2.54
CA LEU A 111 16.15 -8.86 -3.23
C LEU A 111 15.47 -10.22 -3.04
N HIS A 112 14.99 -10.51 -1.83
CA HIS A 112 14.24 -11.74 -1.54
C HIS A 112 12.96 -11.84 -2.37
N VAL A 113 12.20 -10.75 -2.51
CA VAL A 113 11.02 -10.69 -3.38
C VAL A 113 11.43 -10.91 -4.84
N ASN A 114 12.46 -10.22 -5.35
CA ASN A 114 12.94 -10.40 -6.72
C ASN A 114 13.26 -11.86 -7.05
N GLN A 115 13.92 -12.56 -6.12
CA GLN A 115 14.34 -13.96 -6.31
C GLN A 115 13.17 -14.95 -6.30
N ASN A 116 12.13 -14.69 -5.51
CA ASN A 116 11.08 -15.67 -5.21
C ASN A 116 9.72 -15.35 -5.84
N LEU A 117 9.52 -14.13 -6.32
CA LEU A 117 8.25 -13.72 -6.92
C LEU A 117 7.98 -14.49 -8.21
N GLN A 118 9.00 -14.76 -9.04
CA GLN A 118 8.84 -15.55 -10.27
C GLN A 118 8.53 -17.03 -10.01
N SER A 119 9.09 -17.62 -8.95
CA SER A 119 8.97 -19.06 -8.67
C SER A 119 7.64 -19.46 -8.03
N THR A 120 6.95 -18.53 -7.38
CA THR A 120 5.73 -18.80 -6.57
C THR A 120 4.43 -18.66 -7.38
N ILE A 121 4.56 -18.35 -8.67
CA ILE A 121 3.47 -18.08 -9.61
C ILE A 121 2.55 -19.30 -9.88
N LEU A 122 2.90 -20.49 -9.38
CA LEU A 122 2.10 -21.70 -9.54
C LEU A 122 1.04 -21.95 -8.45
N GLN A 123 0.99 -21.16 -7.37
CA GLN A 123 0.02 -21.36 -6.28
C GLN A 123 -1.04 -20.25 -6.27
N GLN A 124 -2.20 -20.54 -6.86
CA GLN A 124 -3.30 -19.59 -7.10
C GLN A 124 -4.02 -19.06 -5.84
N ASN A 125 -3.74 -19.58 -4.64
CA ASN A 125 -4.51 -19.23 -3.44
C ASN A 125 -3.64 -18.56 -2.37
N MET A 126 -3.77 -17.24 -2.21
CA MET A 126 -3.35 -16.54 -0.99
C MET A 126 -4.40 -16.73 0.11
N ASN A 127 -4.64 -17.98 0.51
CA ASN A 127 -5.26 -18.21 1.81
C ASN A 127 -4.22 -17.84 2.88
N GLU A 128 -4.59 -17.01 3.85
CA GLU A 128 -3.70 -16.53 4.94
C GLU A 128 -2.92 -17.66 5.64
N LYS A 129 -3.47 -18.89 5.61
CA LYS A 129 -2.85 -20.10 6.16
C LYS A 129 -1.60 -20.58 5.42
N HIS A 130 -1.34 -20.12 4.19
CA HIS A 130 -0.26 -20.62 3.32
C HIS A 130 0.61 -19.53 2.68
N MET A 131 0.58 -18.30 3.23
CA MET A 131 1.48 -17.26 2.73
C MET A 131 2.95 -17.64 2.93
N THR A 132 3.77 -17.32 1.94
CA THR A 132 5.24 -17.44 2.00
C THR A 132 5.87 -16.17 2.57
N VAL A 133 7.17 -16.22 2.90
CA VAL A 133 7.90 -15.05 3.42
C VAL A 133 7.90 -13.88 2.43
N HIS A 134 8.18 -14.11 1.14
CA HIS A 134 8.20 -13.03 0.17
C HIS A 134 6.82 -12.39 -0.05
N GLN A 135 5.73 -13.15 0.01
CA GLN A 135 4.38 -12.59 -0.05
C GLN A 135 4.09 -11.70 1.16
N ARG A 136 4.53 -12.08 2.37
CA ARG A 136 4.40 -11.23 3.56
C ARG A 136 5.29 -9.99 3.51
N ILE A 137 6.50 -10.11 2.98
CA ILE A 137 7.36 -8.96 2.71
C ILE A 137 6.63 -8.00 1.77
N LEU A 138 6.06 -8.50 0.68
CA LEU A 138 5.31 -7.68 -0.28
C LEU A 138 4.15 -6.93 0.39
N LEU A 139 3.36 -7.61 1.24
CA LEU A 139 2.31 -6.93 2.02
C LEU A 139 2.87 -5.89 2.99
N LEU A 140 4.01 -6.16 3.64
CA LEU A 140 4.61 -5.21 4.56
C LEU A 140 5.12 -3.97 3.83
N ILE A 141 5.72 -4.16 2.65
CA ILE A 141 6.13 -3.04 1.79
C ILE A 141 4.91 -2.25 1.29
N TRP A 142 3.80 -2.93 0.99
CA TRP A 142 2.55 -2.25 0.69
C TRP A 142 2.07 -1.38 1.85
N ASP A 143 1.99 -1.90 3.07
CA ASP A 143 1.58 -1.14 4.26
C ASP A 143 2.55 0.02 4.59
N LEU A 144 3.86 -0.22 4.44
CA LEU A 144 4.88 0.82 4.64
C LEU A 144 4.80 1.92 3.58
N SER A 145 4.55 1.56 2.32
CA SER A 145 4.45 2.53 1.21
C SER A 145 3.28 3.48 1.37
N ASP A 146 2.18 3.05 2.01
CA ASP A 146 1.03 3.91 2.31
C ASP A 146 1.39 5.06 3.26
N ARG A 147 2.47 4.90 4.03
CA ARG A 147 3.07 5.95 4.85
C ARG A 147 4.00 6.77 3.96
N THR A 148 3.50 7.88 3.42
CA THR A 148 4.28 8.78 2.53
C THR A 148 5.63 9.18 3.12
N ILE A 149 5.72 9.30 4.45
CA ILE A 149 6.94 9.60 5.19
C ILE A 149 8.03 8.51 5.09
N VAL A 150 7.66 7.27 4.78
CA VAL A 150 8.57 6.12 4.61
C VAL A 150 9.04 6.00 3.15
N VAL A 151 8.35 6.64 2.20
CA VAL A 151 8.65 6.55 0.77
C VAL A 151 10.11 6.87 0.45
N PRO A 152 10.76 7.93 0.97
CA PRO A 152 12.17 8.21 0.68
C PRO A 152 13.10 7.02 0.97
N SER A 153 12.82 6.24 2.01
CA SER A 153 13.62 5.06 2.37
C SER A 153 13.33 3.84 1.49
N LEU A 154 12.09 3.70 1.00
CA LEU A 154 11.77 2.70 -0.01
C LEU A 154 12.45 3.01 -1.35
N LEU A 155 12.48 4.28 -1.77
CA LEU A 155 13.18 4.70 -2.98
C LEU A 155 14.69 4.43 -2.87
N ARG A 156 15.33 4.79 -1.74
CA ARG A 156 16.75 4.49 -1.50
C ARG A 156 17.07 3.00 -1.50
N ALA A 157 16.12 2.17 -1.06
CA ALA A 157 16.26 0.71 -1.10
C ALA A 157 16.03 0.12 -2.50
N GLY A 158 15.63 0.92 -3.50
CA GLY A 158 15.45 0.52 -4.91
C GLY A 158 14.08 -0.05 -5.25
N PHE A 159 13.05 0.23 -4.44
CA PHE A 159 11.70 -0.29 -4.68
C PHE A 159 11.03 0.35 -5.90
N ASP A 160 11.33 1.60 -6.23
CA ASP A 160 10.96 2.29 -7.47
C ASP A 160 11.19 1.43 -8.72
N LYS A 161 12.40 0.88 -8.87
CA LYS A 161 12.75 0.03 -9.99
C LYS A 161 12.10 -1.35 -9.88
N SER A 162 12.22 -1.99 -8.72
CA SER A 162 11.81 -3.40 -8.58
C SER A 162 10.31 -3.59 -8.69
N VAL A 163 9.47 -2.65 -8.22
CA VAL A 163 8.01 -2.79 -8.36
C VAL A 163 7.58 -2.77 -9.82
N ILE A 164 8.23 -1.96 -10.65
CA ILE A 164 8.02 -1.87 -12.09
C ILE A 164 8.50 -3.16 -12.77
N GLU A 165 9.67 -3.68 -12.39
CA GLU A 165 10.15 -4.99 -12.88
C GLU A 165 9.17 -6.13 -12.52
N TRP A 166 8.58 -6.11 -11.33
CA TRP A 166 7.63 -7.14 -10.88
C TRP A 166 6.33 -7.12 -11.68
N LEU A 167 5.82 -5.94 -12.04
CA LEU A 167 4.62 -5.80 -12.88
C LEU A 167 4.81 -6.39 -14.28
N ASN A 168 6.04 -6.37 -14.79
CA ASN A 168 6.39 -6.94 -16.09
C ASN A 168 6.57 -8.45 -16.10
N TYR A 169 6.41 -9.15 -14.97
CA TYR A 169 6.49 -10.60 -14.96
C TYR A 169 5.29 -11.21 -15.70
N PRO A 170 5.50 -11.95 -16.81
CA PRO A 170 4.42 -12.34 -17.73
C PRO A 170 3.40 -13.29 -17.12
N THR A 171 3.75 -13.92 -16.00
CA THR A 171 2.94 -14.92 -15.32
C THR A 171 2.38 -14.40 -13.99
N LEU A 172 2.51 -13.09 -13.69
CA LEU A 172 2.05 -12.50 -12.44
C LEU A 172 0.55 -12.73 -12.23
N THR A 173 0.23 -13.46 -11.15
CA THR A 173 -1.16 -13.72 -10.76
C THR A 173 -1.85 -12.45 -10.30
N GLU A 174 -3.18 -12.37 -10.47
CA GLU A 174 -3.98 -11.23 -10.03
C GLU A 174 -3.75 -10.91 -8.53
N THR A 175 -3.70 -11.95 -7.69
CA THR A 175 -3.50 -11.80 -6.25
C THR A 175 -2.13 -11.21 -5.88
N ALA A 176 -1.08 -11.53 -6.66
CA ALA A 176 0.24 -10.93 -6.46
C ALA A 176 0.33 -9.53 -7.08
N ARG A 177 -0.41 -9.27 -8.15
CA ARG A 177 -0.45 -7.99 -8.86
C ARG A 177 -1.03 -6.86 -8.02
N ARG A 178 -2.12 -7.12 -7.29
CA ARG A 178 -2.80 -6.08 -6.50
C ARG A 178 -1.87 -5.36 -5.50
N PRO A 179 -1.12 -6.05 -4.63
CA PRO A 179 -0.17 -5.38 -3.75
C PRO A 179 0.89 -4.57 -4.51
N ILE A 180 1.39 -5.07 -5.65
CA ILE A 180 2.43 -4.38 -6.42
C ILE A 180 1.90 -3.08 -7.02
N VAL A 181 0.73 -3.11 -7.65
CA VAL A 181 0.09 -1.89 -8.18
C VAL A 181 -0.24 -0.91 -7.05
N SER A 182 -0.66 -1.42 -5.88
CA SER A 182 -0.92 -0.58 -4.72
C SER A 182 0.35 0.09 -4.19
N ILE A 183 1.50 -0.61 -4.22
CA ILE A 183 2.80 -0.01 -3.92
C ILE A 183 3.13 1.09 -4.93
N VAL A 184 2.91 0.88 -6.23
CA VAL A 184 3.14 1.90 -7.27
C VAL A 184 2.30 3.15 -6.99
N HIS A 185 1.00 2.98 -6.74
CA HIS A 185 0.11 4.08 -6.34
C HIS A 185 0.61 4.80 -5.08
N ASN A 186 1.02 4.06 -4.06
CA ASN A 186 1.45 4.64 -2.80
C ASN A 186 2.77 5.41 -2.92
N LEU A 187 3.72 4.90 -3.72
CA LEU A 187 4.97 5.59 -4.03
C LEU A 187 4.70 6.87 -4.83
N SER A 188 3.78 6.84 -5.82
CA SER A 188 3.46 8.03 -6.63
C SER A 188 2.73 9.14 -5.86
N ARG A 189 2.18 8.84 -4.67
CA ARG A 189 1.70 9.88 -3.73
C ARG A 189 2.82 10.76 -3.20
N HIS A 190 4.08 10.35 -3.27
CA HIS A 190 5.24 11.20 -2.92
C HIS A 190 5.85 11.81 -4.20
N ASP A 191 6.26 13.08 -4.16
CA ASP A 191 6.74 13.78 -5.35
C ASP A 191 7.96 13.09 -5.98
N ASN A 192 9.00 12.82 -5.18
CA ASN A 192 10.15 12.01 -5.64
C ASN A 192 9.74 10.60 -6.11
N GLY A 193 8.67 10.02 -5.55
CA GLY A 193 8.26 8.66 -5.91
C GLY A 193 7.68 8.59 -7.31
N ALA A 194 6.84 9.57 -7.70
CA ALA A 194 6.33 9.67 -9.05
C ALA A 194 7.46 9.86 -10.08
N ASP A 195 8.42 10.74 -9.77
CA ASP A 195 9.57 11.00 -10.64
C ASP A 195 10.44 9.75 -10.85
N GLU A 196 10.78 9.03 -9.78
CA GLU A 196 11.59 7.80 -9.88
C GLU A 196 10.84 6.69 -10.65
N LEU A 197 9.55 6.49 -10.39
CA LEU A 197 8.73 5.49 -11.11
C LEU A 197 8.67 5.79 -12.61
N ASN A 198 8.52 7.06 -12.99
CA ASN A 198 8.47 7.47 -14.39
C ASN A 198 9.77 7.20 -15.15
N LYS A 199 10.93 7.21 -14.49
CA LYS A 199 12.22 6.82 -15.11
C LYS A 199 12.23 5.37 -15.61
N TYR A 200 11.37 4.52 -15.05
CA TYR A 200 11.25 3.11 -15.42
C TYR A 200 10.01 2.80 -16.26
N GLY A 201 9.32 3.81 -16.81
CA GLY A 201 8.18 3.61 -17.72
C GLY A 201 6.90 3.14 -17.03
N ALA A 202 6.63 3.63 -15.81
CA ALA A 202 5.48 3.22 -15.02
C ALA A 202 4.13 3.45 -15.73
N ILE A 203 3.98 4.57 -16.44
CA ILE A 203 2.76 4.91 -17.19
C ILE A 203 2.48 3.86 -18.28
N GLU A 204 3.49 3.54 -19.09
CA GLU A 204 3.36 2.58 -20.19
C GLU A 204 2.98 1.20 -19.67
N ILE A 205 3.58 0.77 -18.56
CA ILE A 205 3.33 -0.54 -17.96
C ILE A 205 1.91 -0.62 -17.39
N ILE A 206 1.46 0.39 -16.64
CA ILE A 206 0.10 0.41 -16.09
C ILE A 206 -0.95 0.44 -17.21
N ASN A 207 -0.72 1.22 -18.27
CA ASN A 207 -1.59 1.25 -19.44
C ASN A 207 -1.66 -0.11 -20.17
N GLN A 208 -0.53 -0.79 -20.36
CA GLN A 208 -0.51 -2.13 -20.93
C GLN A 208 -1.28 -3.13 -20.07
N MET A 209 -1.13 -3.03 -18.75
CA MET A 209 -1.86 -3.88 -17.82
C MET A 209 -3.37 -3.68 -17.91
N GLN A 210 -3.85 -2.43 -17.98
CA GLN A 210 -5.28 -2.14 -18.17
C GLN A 210 -5.87 -2.77 -19.44
N GLN A 211 -5.05 -2.96 -20.50
CA GLN A 211 -5.47 -3.60 -21.75
C GLN A 211 -5.47 -5.14 -21.69
N LEU A 212 -4.53 -5.73 -20.94
CA LEU A 212 -4.42 -7.18 -20.76
C LEU A 212 -5.53 -7.74 -19.87
N ASP A 213 -6.07 -6.87 -19.03
CA ASP A 213 -7.00 -7.22 -18.01
C ASP A 213 -8.44 -7.16 -18.54
N ASN A 214 -9.08 -8.34 -18.63
CA ASN A 214 -10.54 -8.50 -18.62
C ASN A 214 -11.13 -8.04 -17.27
N VAL A 215 -10.68 -6.92 -16.69
CA VAL A 215 -10.92 -6.53 -15.30
C VAL A 215 -12.37 -6.13 -15.11
N ARG A 216 -13.16 -7.16 -14.78
CA ARG A 216 -14.48 -7.07 -14.15
C ARG A 216 -14.37 -6.70 -12.66
N GLN A 217 -13.18 -6.39 -12.13
CA GLN A 217 -12.95 -6.01 -10.73
C GLN A 217 -12.69 -4.51 -10.60
N SER A 218 -13.71 -3.78 -10.17
CA SER A 218 -13.69 -2.31 -10.01
C SER A 218 -12.53 -1.77 -9.16
N THR A 219 -12.07 -2.52 -8.14
CA THR A 219 -10.97 -2.08 -7.27
C THR A 219 -9.62 -1.97 -7.98
N MET A 220 -9.25 -2.93 -8.84
CA MET A 220 -7.95 -2.88 -9.54
C MET A 220 -7.90 -1.78 -10.60
N LEU A 221 -9.01 -1.62 -11.34
CA LEU A 221 -9.17 -0.51 -12.27
C LEU A 221 -8.94 0.83 -11.58
N LEU A 222 -9.56 1.01 -10.42
CA LEU A 222 -9.44 2.23 -9.63
C LEU A 222 -8.00 2.50 -9.14
N ILE A 223 -7.27 1.49 -8.63
CA ILE A 223 -5.89 1.72 -8.21
C ILE A 223 -5.01 2.11 -9.40
N ASN A 224 -5.20 1.47 -10.55
CA ASN A 224 -4.51 1.85 -11.79
C ASN A 224 -4.85 3.29 -12.21
N THR A 225 -6.13 3.66 -12.17
CA THR A 225 -6.64 5.01 -12.45
C THR A 225 -5.96 6.05 -11.55
N MET A 226 -5.92 5.82 -10.23
CA MET A 226 -5.25 6.71 -9.27
C MET A 226 -3.74 6.79 -9.52
N ALA A 227 -3.08 5.66 -9.79
CA ALA A 227 -1.65 5.64 -10.08
C ALA A 227 -1.31 6.42 -11.35
N LEU A 228 -2.05 6.22 -12.45
CA LEU A 228 -1.86 6.92 -13.72
C LEU A 228 -2.05 8.44 -13.56
N ALA A 229 -3.07 8.85 -12.81
CA ALA A 229 -3.27 10.24 -12.43
C ALA A 229 -2.02 10.83 -11.76
N LEU A 230 -1.55 10.18 -10.68
CA LEU A 230 -0.40 10.66 -9.90
C LEU A 230 0.93 10.66 -10.66
N LEU A 231 1.08 9.80 -11.67
CA LEU A 231 2.27 9.71 -12.51
C LEU A 231 2.27 10.72 -13.66
N SER A 232 1.10 11.26 -14.04
CA SER A 232 0.96 12.14 -15.20
C SER A 232 1.42 13.57 -14.89
N THR A 233 2.15 14.17 -15.81
CA THR A 233 2.55 15.59 -15.72
C THR A 233 1.38 16.53 -16.05
N PRO A 234 1.41 17.80 -15.58
CA PRO A 234 0.48 18.84 -16.02
C PRO A 234 0.29 18.92 -17.53
N ASN A 235 1.38 18.79 -18.29
CA ASN A 235 1.32 18.89 -19.74
C ASN A 235 0.66 17.66 -20.36
N GLN A 236 0.96 16.45 -19.87
CA GLN A 236 0.28 15.23 -20.32
C GLN A 236 -1.22 15.30 -20.03
N ILE A 237 -1.61 15.81 -18.86
CA ILE A 237 -3.00 16.09 -18.48
C ILE A 237 -3.66 17.07 -19.47
N LYS A 238 -2.97 18.17 -19.82
CA LYS A 238 -3.49 19.18 -20.77
C LYS A 238 -3.58 18.69 -22.22
N THR A 239 -2.61 17.90 -22.66
CA THR A 239 -2.47 17.51 -24.08
C THR A 239 -3.20 16.22 -24.46
N ASP A 240 -3.72 15.47 -23.49
CA ASP A 240 -4.53 14.28 -23.74
C ASP A 240 -6.00 14.47 -23.28
N PRO A 241 -6.85 15.09 -24.12
CA PRO A 241 -8.26 15.30 -23.81
C PRO A 241 -9.09 14.01 -23.73
N LYS A 242 -8.54 12.85 -24.10
CA LYS A 242 -9.26 11.56 -24.09
C LYS A 242 -8.85 10.65 -22.92
N GLY A 243 -7.65 10.79 -22.38
CA GLY A 243 -7.12 9.89 -21.34
C GLY A 243 -7.42 10.31 -19.90
N ILE A 244 -7.21 11.59 -19.54
CA ILE A 244 -7.26 12.03 -18.13
C ILE A 244 -8.67 12.39 -17.65
N LYS A 245 -9.54 12.89 -18.54
CA LYS A 245 -10.91 13.28 -18.17
C LYS A 245 -11.73 12.12 -17.59
N PRO A 246 -11.74 10.93 -18.21
CA PRO A 246 -12.40 9.75 -17.62
C PRO A 246 -11.83 9.39 -16.25
N ILE A 247 -10.52 9.57 -16.03
CA ILE A 247 -9.87 9.34 -14.73
C ILE A 247 -10.41 10.33 -13.69
N LEU A 248 -10.49 11.62 -14.03
CA LEU A 248 -11.03 12.65 -13.15
C LEU A 248 -12.52 12.42 -12.84
N ASP A 249 -13.32 12.05 -13.84
CA ASP A 249 -14.73 11.72 -13.69
C ASP A 249 -14.92 10.51 -12.76
N GLU A 250 -14.11 9.46 -12.94
CA GLU A 250 -14.13 8.26 -12.09
C GLU A 250 -13.75 8.60 -10.64
N LEU A 251 -12.69 9.38 -10.41
CA LEU A 251 -12.27 9.83 -9.08
C LEU A 251 -13.37 10.65 -8.38
N LEU A 252 -14.01 11.57 -9.11
CA LEU A 252 -15.11 12.35 -8.57
C LEU A 252 -16.33 11.46 -8.28
N GLN A 253 -16.67 10.53 -9.17
CA GLN A 253 -17.79 9.59 -8.97
C GLN A 253 -17.59 8.73 -7.73
N ILE A 254 -16.37 8.27 -7.47
CA ILE A 254 -16.04 7.49 -6.26
C ILE A 254 -16.15 8.36 -5.02
N THR A 255 -15.68 9.61 -5.09
CA THR A 255 -15.83 10.57 -4.01
C THR A 255 -17.30 10.79 -3.66
N ILE A 256 -18.16 10.95 -4.68
CA ILE A 256 -19.61 11.06 -4.54
C ILE A 256 -20.18 9.79 -3.86
N HIS A 257 -19.86 8.60 -4.36
CA HIS A 257 -20.37 7.36 -3.77
C HIS A 257 -19.91 7.18 -2.32
N ALA A 258 -18.63 7.43 -2.04
CA ALA A 258 -18.09 7.34 -0.69
C ALA A 258 -18.75 8.35 0.25
N SER A 259 -18.99 9.59 -0.19
CA SER A 259 -19.61 10.66 0.61
C SER A 259 -21.01 10.33 1.14
N THR A 260 -21.72 9.44 0.45
CA THR A 260 -23.09 9.04 0.81
C THR A 260 -23.14 7.79 1.68
N ALA A 261 -22.00 7.13 1.92
CA ALA A 261 -21.90 5.95 2.77
C ALA A 261 -21.60 6.32 4.23
N GLU A 262 -22.17 5.57 5.18
CA GLU A 262 -22.04 5.81 6.64
C GLU A 262 -20.57 5.92 7.11
N LYS A 263 -19.69 5.11 6.53
CA LYS A 263 -18.25 5.07 6.86
C LYS A 263 -17.38 5.83 5.87
N TYR A 264 -17.96 6.66 5.01
CA TYR A 264 -17.24 7.39 3.97
C TYR A 264 -16.40 6.48 3.06
N ARG A 265 -16.89 5.27 2.77
CA ARG A 265 -16.16 4.24 2.02
C ARG A 265 -16.96 3.73 0.83
N TYR A 266 -16.27 3.53 -0.29
CA TYR A 266 -16.79 2.88 -1.48
C TYR A 266 -15.75 1.95 -2.11
N ASN A 267 -16.12 0.72 -2.45
CA ASN A 267 -15.21 -0.31 -2.99
C ASN A 267 -13.90 -0.52 -2.19
N GLY A 268 -13.96 -0.33 -0.87
CA GLY A 268 -12.82 -0.47 0.04
C GLY A 268 -12.05 0.83 0.29
N PHE A 269 -12.20 1.84 -0.56
CA PHE A 269 -11.50 3.12 -0.45
C PHE A 269 -12.27 4.08 0.44
N HIS A 270 -11.55 4.74 1.36
CA HIS A 270 -12.10 5.88 2.08
C HIS A 270 -12.14 7.12 1.17
N VAL A 271 -13.10 8.02 1.39
CA VAL A 271 -13.27 9.24 0.57
C VAL A 271 -12.00 10.08 0.47
N SER A 272 -11.14 10.03 1.49
CA SER A 272 -9.85 10.74 1.51
C SER A 272 -8.87 10.31 0.43
N GLU A 273 -8.94 9.05 -0.03
CA GLU A 273 -8.00 8.49 -0.99
C GLU A 273 -8.16 9.12 -2.38
N PRO A 274 -9.34 9.07 -3.04
CA PRO A 274 -9.54 9.76 -4.32
C PRO A 274 -9.43 11.28 -4.18
N LEU A 275 -9.84 11.86 -3.04
CA LEU A 275 -9.68 13.30 -2.80
C LEU A 275 -8.20 13.71 -2.76
N ALA A 276 -7.33 12.91 -2.14
CA ALA A 276 -5.90 13.20 -2.10
C ALA A 276 -5.25 13.15 -3.49
N VAL A 277 -5.74 12.27 -4.36
CA VAL A 277 -5.34 12.22 -5.76
C VAL A 277 -5.81 13.49 -6.48
N LEU A 278 -7.08 13.90 -6.30
CA LEU A 278 -7.62 15.12 -6.90
C LEU A 278 -6.82 16.37 -6.50
N VAL A 279 -6.45 16.52 -5.22
CA VAL A 279 -5.59 17.64 -4.76
C VAL A 279 -4.29 17.70 -5.55
N LYS A 280 -3.64 16.55 -5.79
CA LYS A 280 -2.41 16.51 -6.58
C LYS A 280 -2.62 16.80 -8.07
N LEU A 281 -3.82 16.57 -8.59
CA LEU A 281 -4.18 16.87 -9.98
C LEU A 281 -4.64 18.32 -10.17
N PHE A 282 -5.01 19.04 -9.11
CA PHE A 282 -5.35 20.47 -9.15
C PHE A 282 -4.11 21.37 -9.19
N ILE A 283 -3.19 21.00 -10.07
CA ILE A 283 -1.94 21.72 -10.38
C ILE A 283 -2.14 22.89 -11.35
N ASP A 284 -3.31 22.98 -11.99
CA ASP A 284 -3.71 24.13 -12.81
C ASP A 284 -5.23 24.38 -12.76
N ASP A 285 -5.59 25.64 -13.03
CA ASP A 285 -6.98 26.10 -13.06
C ASP A 285 -7.84 25.32 -14.07
N THR A 286 -7.24 24.79 -15.15
CA THR A 286 -7.99 24.06 -16.18
C THR A 286 -8.52 22.72 -15.66
N THR A 287 -7.69 21.98 -14.92
CA THR A 287 -8.06 20.69 -14.33
C THR A 287 -9.07 20.89 -13.20
N PHE A 288 -8.86 21.93 -12.39
CA PHE A 288 -9.81 22.34 -11.36
C PHE A 288 -11.17 22.73 -11.96
N ASP A 289 -11.18 23.61 -12.96
CA ASP A 289 -12.40 24.09 -13.63
C ASP A 289 -13.17 22.94 -14.29
N TYR A 290 -12.45 21.95 -14.85
CA TYR A 290 -13.07 20.75 -15.39
C TYR A 290 -13.80 19.98 -14.29
N VAL A 291 -13.14 19.64 -13.18
CA VAL A 291 -13.76 18.85 -12.11
C VAL A 291 -14.92 19.59 -11.44
N MET A 292 -14.81 20.91 -11.30
CA MET A 292 -15.86 21.71 -10.65
C MET A 292 -17.11 21.91 -11.52
N ASN A 293 -16.93 22.03 -12.85
CA ASN A 293 -17.99 22.55 -13.72
C ASN A 293 -18.37 21.62 -14.89
N GLN A 294 -17.51 20.70 -15.30
CA GLN A 294 -17.63 19.95 -16.56
C GLN A 294 -17.57 18.42 -16.40
N ALA A 295 -17.14 17.92 -15.24
CA ALA A 295 -17.00 16.48 -15.02
C ALA A 295 -18.32 15.72 -15.23
N GLU A 296 -18.24 14.62 -15.98
CA GLU A 296 -19.40 13.80 -16.35
C GLU A 296 -19.71 12.80 -15.22
N THR A 297 -20.36 13.28 -14.16
CA THR A 297 -20.70 12.45 -12.98
C THR A 297 -22.19 12.45 -12.67
N ASN A 298 -22.64 11.36 -12.04
CA ASN A 298 -24.01 11.21 -11.56
C ASN A 298 -24.11 11.76 -10.13
N LEU A 299 -24.31 13.08 -10.02
CA LEU A 299 -24.59 13.72 -8.73
C LEU A 299 -25.96 13.27 -8.18
N PRO A 300 -26.05 12.95 -6.87
CA PRO A 300 -27.31 12.73 -6.19
C PRO A 300 -28.25 13.93 -6.35
N SER A 301 -29.57 13.69 -6.39
CA SER A 301 -30.57 14.75 -6.65
C SER A 301 -30.58 15.89 -5.62
N ASN A 302 -29.99 15.69 -4.44
CA ASN A 302 -29.83 16.69 -3.38
C ASN A 302 -28.51 17.51 -3.48
N LEU A 303 -27.58 17.10 -4.35
CA LEU A 303 -26.31 17.77 -4.61
C LEU A 303 -26.39 18.54 -5.93
N THR A 304 -26.40 19.87 -5.82
CA THR A 304 -26.59 20.78 -6.96
C THR A 304 -25.28 21.17 -7.66
N SER A 305 -24.12 20.90 -7.05
CA SER A 305 -22.80 21.17 -7.64
C SER A 305 -21.68 20.41 -6.92
N THR A 306 -20.54 20.21 -7.60
CA THR A 306 -19.31 19.63 -7.02
C THR A 306 -18.76 20.49 -5.88
N ILE A 307 -18.83 21.81 -5.99
CA ILE A 307 -18.43 22.73 -4.91
C ILE A 307 -19.24 22.48 -3.64
N LYS A 308 -20.56 22.27 -3.77
CA LYS A 308 -21.42 21.95 -2.63
C LYS A 308 -21.05 20.61 -2.01
N LEU A 309 -20.77 19.58 -2.81
CA LEU A 309 -20.27 18.29 -2.31
C LEU A 309 -19.03 18.46 -1.43
N PHE A 310 -18.01 19.17 -1.92
CA PHE A 310 -16.78 19.38 -1.15
C PHE A 310 -17.02 20.24 0.10
N SER A 311 -17.88 21.25 0.01
CA SER A 311 -18.25 22.08 1.16
C SER A 311 -18.97 21.26 2.25
N ASP A 312 -19.94 20.44 1.87
CA ASP A 312 -20.70 19.58 2.79
C ASP A 312 -19.77 18.55 3.46
N LEU A 313 -18.83 17.98 2.70
CA LEU A 313 -17.79 17.11 3.24
C LEU A 313 -16.86 17.86 4.20
N LEU A 314 -16.38 19.05 3.85
CA LEU A 314 -15.49 19.84 4.70
C LEU A 314 -16.15 20.13 6.06
N ILE A 315 -17.42 20.53 6.05
CA ILE A 315 -18.21 20.77 7.27
C ILE A 315 -18.36 19.47 8.08
N SER A 316 -18.69 18.36 7.42
CA SER A 316 -18.86 17.05 8.07
C SER A 316 -17.59 16.59 8.77
N PHE A 317 -16.45 16.67 8.09
CA PHE A 317 -15.15 16.26 8.65
C PHE A 317 -14.63 17.27 9.69
N HIS A 318 -14.95 18.56 9.57
CA HIS A 318 -14.64 19.56 10.59
C HIS A 318 -15.26 19.22 11.95
N VAL A 319 -16.55 18.84 11.97
CA VAL A 319 -17.25 18.41 13.19
C VAL A 319 -16.57 17.19 13.82
N LYS A 320 -16.07 16.27 13.00
CA LYS A 320 -15.41 15.04 13.43
C LYS A 320 -13.96 15.22 13.90
N LEU A 321 -13.32 16.37 13.65
CA LEU A 321 -11.96 16.65 14.15
C LEU A 321 -11.86 16.54 15.68
N ILE A 322 -12.97 16.75 16.38
CA ILE A 322 -13.08 16.66 17.84
C ILE A 322 -12.69 15.25 18.35
N GLU A 323 -12.90 14.21 17.54
CA GLU A 323 -12.67 12.81 17.92
C GLU A 323 -11.20 12.37 17.81
N LYS A 324 -10.29 13.27 17.40
CA LYS A 324 -8.86 12.99 17.17
C LYS A 324 -8.57 11.81 16.22
N ASN A 325 -9.55 11.42 15.40
CA ASN A 325 -9.34 10.41 14.37
C ASN A 325 -8.48 11.00 13.24
N ARG A 326 -7.33 10.38 12.98
CA ARG A 326 -6.33 10.88 12.02
C ARG A 326 -6.79 10.80 10.58
N LEU A 327 -7.58 9.79 10.23
CA LEU A 327 -8.13 9.67 8.89
C LEU A 327 -9.07 10.86 8.61
N GLU A 328 -9.88 11.23 9.60
CA GLU A 328 -10.77 12.39 9.52
C GLU A 328 -9.98 13.70 9.42
N GLN A 329 -8.90 13.85 10.20
CA GLN A 329 -7.98 15.01 10.12
C GLN A 329 -7.32 15.13 8.75
N PHE A 330 -6.79 14.02 8.21
CA PHE A 330 -6.22 13.99 6.87
C PHE A 330 -7.24 14.38 5.81
N THR A 331 -8.46 13.83 5.90
CA THR A 331 -9.55 14.13 4.96
C THR A 331 -9.93 15.61 5.00
N PHE A 332 -10.01 16.19 6.20
CA PHE A 332 -10.26 17.62 6.36
C PHE A 332 -9.17 18.47 5.69
N ILE A 333 -7.89 18.14 5.91
CA ILE A 333 -6.77 18.86 5.28
C ILE A 333 -6.83 18.74 3.75
N VAL A 334 -7.12 17.55 3.23
CA VAL A 334 -7.26 17.33 1.78
C VAL A 334 -8.39 18.20 1.22
N LEU A 335 -9.57 18.22 1.86
CA LEU A 335 -10.70 19.05 1.43
C LEU A 335 -10.39 20.56 1.51
N PHE A 336 -9.63 20.98 2.54
CA PHE A 336 -9.18 22.37 2.68
C PHE A 336 -8.15 22.78 1.61
N ASN A 337 -7.43 21.83 1.00
CA ASN A 337 -6.55 22.15 -0.14
C ASN A 337 -7.32 22.21 -1.48
N ILE A 338 -8.55 21.69 -1.52
CA ILE A 338 -9.42 21.77 -2.71
C ILE A 338 -10.21 23.09 -2.73
N LEU A 339 -10.67 23.56 -1.58
CA LEU A 339 -11.53 24.75 -1.42
C LEU A 339 -10.71 25.97 -0.99
#